data_AF-A0A2U3EXC0-F1
#
_entry.id   AF-A0A2U3EXC0-F1
#
_cell.length_a   1.000
_cell.length_b   1.000
_cell.length_c   1.000
_cell.angle_alpha   90.00
_cell.angle_beta   90.00
_cell.angle_gamma   90.00
#
_symmetry.space_group_name_H-M   'P 1'
#
loop_
_entity.id
_entity.type
_entity.pdbx_description
1 polymer ?
#
loop_
_entity_poly.entity_id
_entity_poly.type
_entity_poly.pdbx_seq_one_letter_code
_entity_poly.pdbx_strand_id
1 'polypeptide(L)'
;YPAARGESSVWFVRQLFMDVVFPQAHLAGESRLHQLYRRRRMSIGTGLMVLTASLFSLGWYHYYQTNRDAGRQVLRSARQFIHARETVGQQAFGTALLPRLNLIREAALSYGDYRSKNLLFADMGLYQGGRIGPYVETSYLALLQQQFLPAVLAGLSQDLLQAPAASEEKMSVLRVMRMTEDASGRSIPLVEQYMAWRWQKAFPEQGQVQQQLMQHLDYALRHTDWHKARVQQDPDAIAAWKPFAQPVADAQQELSRLPLYQRVYQGLMVRATA
;
A
#
# COMPACT_ATOMS: atom_id res chain seq x y z
N TYR A 1 30.06 26.12 101.88
CA TYR A 1 29.44 24.78 101.96
C TYR A 1 30.22 23.85 101.06
N PRO A 2 30.76 22.73 101.58
CA PRO A 2 31.66 21.87 100.82
C PRO A 2 30.87 21.11 99.74
N ALA A 3 31.51 20.95 98.58
CA ALA A 3 31.01 20.20 97.45
C ALA A 3 30.97 18.71 97.77
N ALA A 4 29.79 18.09 97.69
CA ALA A 4 29.64 16.64 97.64
C ALA A 4 30.30 16.14 96.34
N ARG A 5 31.53 15.63 96.44
CA ARG A 5 32.28 15.00 95.36
C ARG A 5 31.96 13.50 95.35
N GLY A 6 31.58 12.97 94.19
CA GLY A 6 32.12 11.68 93.73
C GLY A 6 31.17 10.57 93.31
N GLU A 7 29.90 10.53 93.75
CA GLU A 7 29.01 9.38 93.44
C GLU A 7 27.87 9.70 92.47
N SER A 8 27.42 10.95 92.40
CA SER A 8 26.25 11.33 91.60
C SER A 8 26.52 11.37 90.09
N SER A 9 27.77 11.58 89.65
CA SER A 9 28.13 11.59 88.23
C SER A 9 28.07 10.20 87.61
N VAL A 10 28.48 9.16 88.34
CA VAL A 10 28.42 7.77 87.87
C VAL A 10 26.97 7.29 87.82
N TRP A 11 26.17 7.65 88.83
CA TRP A 11 24.74 7.34 88.85
C TRP A 11 23.98 8.05 87.71
N PHE A 12 24.25 9.34 87.48
CA PHE A 12 23.63 10.10 86.39
C PHE A 12 24.01 9.58 85.01
N VAL A 13 25.29 9.27 84.76
CA VAL A 13 25.74 8.71 83.48
C VAL A 13 25.12 7.33 83.25
N ARG A 14 25.06 6.48 84.28
CA ARG A 14 24.39 5.17 84.18
C ARG A 14 22.90 5.31 83.89
N GLN A 15 22.21 6.20 84.58
CA GLN A 15 20.77 6.46 84.42
C GLN A 15 20.46 7.03 83.04
N LEU A 16 21.22 8.04 82.57
CA LEU A 16 21.03 8.65 81.26
C LEU A 16 21.21 7.62 80.13
N PHE A 17 22.28 6.81 80.19
CA PHE A 17 22.51 5.80 79.17
C PHE A 17 21.48 4.65 79.23
N MET A 18 21.15 4.15 80.42
CA MET A 18 20.23 2.99 80.58
C MET A 18 18.76 3.34 80.41
N ASP A 19 18.34 4.56 80.77
CA ASP A 19 16.91 4.95 80.78
C ASP A 19 16.52 5.86 79.59
N VAL A 20 17.48 6.52 78.94
CA VAL A 20 17.18 7.47 77.84
C VAL A 20 17.83 7.05 76.53
N VAL A 21 19.12 6.71 76.53
CA VAL A 21 19.87 6.44 75.28
C VAL A 21 19.63 5.01 74.77
N PHE A 22 19.88 3.99 75.59
CA PHE A 22 19.71 2.58 75.20
C PHE A 22 18.26 2.09 75.05
N PRO A 23 17.26 2.52 75.84
CA PRO A 23 15.88 2.10 75.65
C PRO A 23 15.21 2.80 74.44
N GLN A 24 15.92 3.68 73.75
CA GLN A 24 15.52 4.18 72.43
C GLN A 24 16.37 3.60 71.29
N ALA A 25 17.38 2.77 71.58
CA ALA A 25 18.21 2.14 70.55
C ALA A 25 17.40 1.19 69.63
N HIS A 26 16.27 0.63 70.12
CA HIS A 26 15.36 -0.17 69.31
C HIS A 26 14.61 0.62 68.23
N LEU A 27 14.51 1.95 68.38
CA LEU A 27 13.86 2.85 67.41
C LEU A 27 14.84 3.30 66.30
N ALA A 28 16.15 3.20 66.54
CA ALA A 28 17.19 3.50 65.56
C ALA A 28 17.51 2.31 64.62
N GLY A 29 16.96 1.13 64.90
CA GLY A 29 17.10 -0.05 64.05
C GLY A 29 16.16 0.01 62.85
N GLU A 30 16.70 -0.15 61.64
CA GLU A 30 15.90 -0.24 60.41
C GLU A 30 14.86 -1.36 60.56
N SER A 31 13.58 -1.00 60.61
CA SER A 31 12.55 -2.00 60.92
C SER A 31 12.49 -3.09 59.83
N ARG A 32 12.55 -4.36 60.25
CA ARG A 32 12.54 -5.52 59.34
C ARG A 32 11.34 -5.52 58.39
N LEU A 33 10.18 -5.01 58.84
CA LEU A 33 8.99 -4.86 58.00
C LEU A 33 9.23 -3.88 56.84
N HIS A 34 9.85 -2.72 57.10
CA HIS A 34 10.16 -1.77 56.03
C HIS A 34 11.16 -2.34 55.02
N GLN A 35 12.17 -3.10 55.48
CA GLN A 35 13.09 -3.81 54.59
C GLN A 35 12.37 -4.87 53.72
N LEU A 36 11.43 -5.62 54.29
CA LEU A 36 10.63 -6.62 53.56
C LEU A 36 9.72 -5.98 52.52
N TYR A 37 8.99 -4.91 52.89
CA TYR A 37 8.15 -4.17 51.93
C TYR A 37 8.99 -3.52 50.83
N ARG A 38 10.16 -2.96 51.15
CA ARG A 38 11.09 -2.43 50.16
C ARG A 38 11.56 -3.52 49.19
N ARG A 39 12.03 -4.67 49.70
CA ARG A 39 12.45 -5.80 48.87
C ARG A 39 11.32 -6.33 47.98
N ARG A 40 10.11 -6.45 48.51
CA ARG A 40 8.92 -6.88 47.74
C ARG A 40 8.55 -5.87 46.66
N ARG A 41 8.58 -4.57 46.95
CA ARG A 41 8.36 -3.52 45.93
C ARG A 41 9.42 -3.56 44.84
N MET A 42 10.69 -3.71 45.20
CA MET A 42 11.79 -3.83 44.24
C MET A 42 11.64 -5.10 43.39
N SER A 43 11.31 -6.26 43.98
CA SER A 43 11.14 -7.51 43.23
C SER A 43 9.95 -7.47 42.27
N ILE A 44 8.84 -6.85 42.68
CA ILE A 44 7.68 -6.63 41.81
C ILE A 44 8.05 -5.65 40.68
N GLY A 45 8.73 -4.55 41.01
CA GLY A 45 9.19 -3.57 40.03
C GLY A 45 10.13 -4.17 39.00
N THR A 46 11.13 -4.96 39.43
CA THR A 46 12.04 -5.66 38.52
C THR A 46 11.30 -6.71 37.69
N GLY A 47 10.36 -7.45 38.28
CA GLY A 47 9.55 -8.42 37.57
C GLY A 47 8.71 -7.77 36.46
N LEU A 48 8.07 -6.64 36.76
CA LEU A 48 7.29 -5.88 35.78
C LEU A 48 8.18 -5.28 34.69
N MET A 49 9.37 -4.76 35.04
CA MET A 49 10.34 -4.24 34.07
C MET A 49 10.81 -5.34 33.11
N VAL A 50 11.17 -6.52 33.63
CA VAL A 50 11.59 -7.65 32.79
C VAL A 50 10.46 -8.12 31.88
N LEU A 51 9.23 -8.18 32.40
CA LEU A 51 8.05 -8.56 31.62
C LEU A 51 7.79 -7.56 30.49
N THR A 52 7.80 -6.27 30.79
CA THR A 52 7.59 -5.21 29.77
C THR A 52 8.71 -5.18 28.73
N ALA A 53 9.97 -5.32 29.15
CA ALA A 53 11.10 -5.42 28.23
C ALA A 53 11.01 -6.66 27.33
N SER A 54 10.58 -7.79 27.87
CA SER A 54 10.36 -9.03 27.12
C SER A 54 9.25 -8.85 26.08
N LEU A 55 8.11 -8.27 26.46
CA LEU A 55 7.00 -7.99 25.54
C LEU A 55 7.41 -7.02 24.43
N PHE A 56 8.14 -5.96 24.77
CA PHE A 56 8.65 -5.01 23.77
C PHE A 56 9.62 -5.69 22.80
N SER A 57 10.55 -6.51 23.31
CA SER A 57 11.51 -7.26 22.49
C SER A 57 10.81 -8.24 21.55
N LEU A 58 9.78 -8.94 22.02
CA LEU A 58 8.96 -9.83 21.19
C LEU A 58 8.22 -9.08 20.09
N GLY A 59 7.59 -7.93 20.42
CA GLY A 59 6.91 -7.09 19.44
C GLY A 59 7.87 -6.54 18.38
N TRP A 60 9.02 -6.03 18.81
CA TRP A 60 10.05 -5.53 17.90
C TRP A 60 10.59 -6.65 16.99
N TYR A 61 10.85 -7.84 17.55
CA TYR A 61 11.29 -9.01 16.78
C TYR A 61 10.25 -9.47 15.76
N HIS A 62 8.96 -9.43 16.12
CA HIS A 62 7.87 -9.72 15.19
C HIS A 62 7.87 -8.73 14.01
N TYR A 63 7.88 -7.43 14.28
CA TYR A 63 7.90 -6.40 13.22
C TYR A 63 9.17 -6.44 12.36
N TYR A 64 10.31 -6.76 12.97
CA TYR A 64 11.56 -7.00 12.25
C TYR A 64 11.41 -8.16 11.25
N GLN A 65 10.83 -9.28 11.66
CA GLN A 65 10.58 -10.40 10.75
C GLN A 65 9.63 -10.02 9.62
N THR A 66 8.50 -9.37 9.93
CA THR A 66 7.54 -8.92 8.92
C THR A 66 8.18 -8.00 7.87
N ASN A 67 8.95 -7.00 8.30
CA ASN A 67 9.62 -6.08 7.37
C ASN A 67 10.74 -6.76 6.56
N ARG A 68 11.48 -7.67 7.18
CA ARG A 68 12.54 -8.44 6.51
C ARG A 68 11.97 -9.35 5.44
N ASP A 69 10.86 -10.02 5.73
CA ASP A 69 10.26 -10.97 4.80
C ASP A 69 9.55 -10.24 3.64
N ALA A 70 8.91 -9.10 3.89
CA ALA A 70 8.43 -8.19 2.85
C ALA A 70 9.57 -7.72 1.92
N GLY A 71 10.70 -7.30 2.48
CA GLY A 71 11.86 -6.88 1.69
C GLY A 71 12.47 -8.01 0.86
N ARG A 72 12.51 -9.23 1.41
CA ARG A 72 12.91 -10.44 0.67
C ARG A 72 11.94 -10.76 -0.47
N GLN A 73 10.64 -10.54 -0.28
CA GLN A 73 9.64 -10.71 -1.33
C GLN A 73 9.87 -9.72 -2.47
N VAL A 74 10.03 -8.42 -2.18
CA VAL A 74 10.38 -7.41 -3.19
C VAL A 74 11.64 -7.82 -3.97
N LEU A 75 12.70 -8.22 -3.27
CA LEU A 75 13.94 -8.62 -3.92
C LEU A 75 13.77 -9.86 -4.82
N ARG A 76 13.00 -10.86 -4.37
CA ARG A 76 12.69 -12.05 -5.19
C ARG A 76 11.89 -11.68 -6.43
N SER A 77 10.81 -10.91 -6.28
CA SER A 77 9.97 -10.46 -7.38
C SER A 77 10.77 -9.59 -8.37
N ALA A 78 11.64 -8.71 -7.90
CA ALA A 78 12.52 -7.90 -8.75
C ALA A 78 13.52 -8.75 -9.55
N ARG A 79 14.14 -9.76 -8.92
CA ARG A 79 15.03 -10.70 -9.64
C ARG A 79 14.28 -11.49 -10.70
N GLN A 80 13.11 -12.01 -10.36
CA GLN A 80 12.26 -12.73 -11.31
C GLN A 80 11.82 -11.83 -12.46
N PHE A 81 11.51 -10.57 -12.18
CA PHE A 81 11.15 -9.57 -13.18
C PHE A 81 12.28 -9.30 -14.18
N ILE A 82 13.53 -9.19 -13.70
CA ILE A 82 14.70 -8.98 -14.56
C ILE A 82 14.93 -10.19 -15.49
N HIS A 83 14.67 -11.40 -15.00
CA HIS A 83 14.84 -12.63 -15.78
C HIS A 83 13.64 -13.00 -16.67
N ALA A 84 12.47 -12.45 -16.38
CA ALA A 84 11.28 -12.62 -17.22
C ALA A 84 11.51 -11.92 -18.55
N ARG A 85 11.81 -12.70 -19.60
CA ARG A 85 11.96 -12.19 -20.97
C ARG A 85 10.69 -11.50 -21.44
N GLU A 86 10.86 -10.45 -22.24
CA GLU A 86 9.78 -9.82 -22.98
C GLU A 86 9.24 -10.82 -24.02
N THR A 87 8.14 -11.50 -23.69
CA THR A 87 7.43 -12.31 -24.67
C THR A 87 6.67 -11.39 -25.62
N VAL A 88 7.27 -11.13 -26.77
CA VAL A 88 6.64 -10.45 -27.90
C VAL A 88 5.69 -11.46 -28.57
N GLY A 89 4.47 -11.60 -28.08
CA GLY A 89 3.47 -12.50 -28.68
C GLY A 89 2.07 -12.30 -28.11
N GLN A 90 1.09 -12.05 -28.99
CA GLN A 90 -0.30 -11.62 -28.71
C GLN A 90 -0.43 -10.23 -28.05
N GLN A 91 0.06 -9.23 -28.78
CA GLN A 91 0.13 -7.82 -28.39
C GLN A 91 -1.22 -7.12 -28.16
N ALA A 92 -2.36 -7.68 -28.57
CA ALA A 92 -3.64 -6.96 -28.57
C ALA A 92 -4.50 -7.11 -27.29
N PHE A 93 -4.18 -8.04 -26.39
CA PHE A 93 -5.00 -8.32 -25.20
C PHE A 93 -4.27 -8.14 -23.86
N GLY A 94 -2.96 -7.87 -23.88
CA GLY A 94 -2.16 -7.64 -22.67
C GLY A 94 -1.82 -8.90 -21.87
N THR A 95 -2.26 -10.10 -22.28
CA THR A 95 -2.02 -11.36 -21.55
C THR A 95 -0.56 -11.75 -21.44
N ALA A 96 0.23 -11.51 -22.48
CA ALA A 96 1.66 -11.79 -22.48
C ALA A 96 2.44 -11.01 -21.42
N LEU A 97 1.89 -9.88 -20.95
CA LEU A 97 2.50 -9.05 -19.92
C LEU A 97 2.14 -9.53 -18.51
N LEU A 98 1.12 -10.38 -18.34
CA LEU A 98 0.61 -10.79 -17.03
C LEU A 98 1.68 -11.38 -16.11
N PRO A 99 2.58 -12.29 -16.54
CA PRO A 99 3.61 -12.81 -15.64
C PRO A 99 4.47 -11.69 -15.04
N ARG A 100 4.87 -10.72 -15.86
CA ARG A 100 5.74 -9.61 -15.47
C ARG A 100 4.99 -8.56 -14.64
N LEU A 101 3.75 -8.26 -15.01
CA LEU A 101 2.84 -7.38 -14.26
C LEU A 101 2.49 -7.94 -12.88
N ASN A 102 2.25 -9.25 -12.79
CA ASN A 102 1.95 -9.92 -11.52
C ASN A 102 3.15 -9.84 -10.56
N LEU A 103 4.37 -10.07 -11.06
CA LEU A 103 5.59 -9.98 -10.24
C LEU A 103 5.80 -8.58 -9.67
N ILE A 104 5.67 -7.53 -10.50
CA ILE A 104 5.90 -6.16 -10.02
C ILE A 104 4.75 -5.66 -9.14
N ARG A 105 3.51 -6.10 -9.39
CA ARG A 105 2.36 -5.84 -8.51
C ARG A 105 2.55 -6.51 -7.15
N GLU A 106 2.99 -7.76 -7.12
CA GLU A 106 3.28 -8.48 -5.88
C GLU A 106 4.36 -7.74 -5.07
N ALA A 107 5.41 -7.26 -5.73
CA ALA A 107 6.42 -6.43 -5.11
C ALA A 107 5.82 -5.14 -4.54
N ALA A 108 4.94 -4.45 -5.29
CA ALA A 108 4.30 -3.21 -4.84
C ALA A 108 3.42 -3.41 -3.60
N LEU A 109 2.74 -4.56 -3.52
CA LEU A 109 1.83 -4.89 -2.42
C LEU A 109 2.52 -5.48 -1.18
N SER A 110 3.80 -5.87 -1.26
CA SER A 110 4.55 -6.53 -0.17
C SER A 110 4.58 -5.75 1.14
N TYR A 111 4.57 -4.41 1.07
CA TYR A 111 4.57 -3.52 2.23
C TYR A 111 3.18 -2.91 2.53
N GLY A 112 2.14 -3.35 1.82
CA GLY A 112 0.80 -2.79 1.87
C GLY A 112 0.70 -1.36 1.33
N ASP A 113 -0.37 -0.65 1.69
CA ASP A 113 -0.51 0.76 1.36
C ASP A 113 0.39 1.63 2.25
N TYR A 114 1.59 1.93 1.73
CA TYR A 114 2.58 2.75 2.41
C TYR A 114 2.13 4.20 2.63
N ARG A 115 1.12 4.69 1.90
CA ARG A 115 0.62 6.08 2.02
C ARG A 115 -0.26 6.27 3.25
N SER A 116 -0.87 5.18 3.74
CA SER A 116 -1.74 5.18 4.92
C SER A 116 -0.98 5.09 6.26
N LYS A 117 0.32 4.76 6.24
CA LYS A 117 1.14 4.51 7.43
C LYS A 117 1.96 5.74 7.82
N ASN A 118 2.02 6.05 9.12
CA ASN A 118 2.95 7.04 9.64
C ASN A 118 4.38 6.48 9.60
N LEU A 119 5.21 7.01 8.70
CA LEU A 119 6.57 6.53 8.46
C LEU A 119 7.48 6.52 9.69
N LEU A 120 7.23 7.38 10.69
CA LEU A 120 8.11 7.52 11.86
C LEU A 120 7.88 6.44 12.92
N PHE A 121 6.64 5.95 13.05
CA PHE A 121 6.25 5.05 14.14
C PHE A 121 5.64 3.73 13.67
N ALA A 122 5.41 3.56 12.36
CA ALA A 122 4.93 2.31 11.80
C ALA A 122 5.90 1.17 12.15
N ASP A 123 5.32 0.04 12.56
CA ASP A 123 6.05 -1.20 12.89
C ASP A 123 7.20 -0.96 13.89
N MET A 124 6.96 -0.14 14.93
CA MET A 124 7.95 0.26 15.94
C MET A 124 9.20 0.95 15.34
N GLY A 125 9.02 1.70 14.25
CA GLY A 125 10.11 2.40 13.54
C GLY A 125 10.90 1.53 12.57
N LEU A 126 10.50 0.27 12.36
CA LEU A 126 11.17 -0.65 11.44
C LEU A 126 10.61 -0.64 10.02
N TYR A 127 9.52 0.09 9.78
CA TYR A 127 8.82 0.07 8.50
C TYR A 127 9.68 0.61 7.33
N GLN A 128 9.99 -0.25 6.36
CA GLN A 128 10.76 0.09 5.16
C GLN A 128 9.90 0.47 3.95
N GLY A 129 8.59 0.19 4.00
CA GLY A 129 7.69 0.39 2.86
C GLY A 129 7.59 1.84 2.38
N GLY A 130 7.77 2.82 3.27
CA GLY A 130 7.80 4.22 2.86
C GLY A 130 9.01 4.62 2.01
N ARG A 131 10.11 3.86 2.09
CA ARG A 131 11.29 4.07 1.23
C ARG A 131 11.21 3.25 -0.05
N ILE A 132 10.74 1.99 0.03
CA ILE A 132 10.77 1.04 -1.09
C ILE A 132 9.51 1.14 -1.95
N GLY A 133 8.35 1.32 -1.31
CA GLY A 133 7.03 1.35 -1.94
C GLY A 133 6.94 2.30 -3.14
N PRO A 134 7.34 3.58 -3.01
CA PRO A 134 7.28 4.53 -4.12
C PRO A 134 8.06 4.07 -5.38
N TYR A 135 9.24 3.47 -5.22
CA TYR A 135 10.05 3.04 -6.37
C TYR A 135 9.42 1.84 -7.10
N VAL A 136 8.89 0.88 -6.34
CA VAL A 136 8.25 -0.30 -6.90
C VAL A 136 6.93 0.07 -7.55
N GLU A 137 6.12 0.92 -6.90
CA GLU A 137 4.87 1.45 -7.46
C GLU A 137 5.13 2.26 -8.73
N THR A 138 6.12 3.14 -8.73
CA THR A 138 6.48 3.93 -9.93
C THR A 138 6.87 3.02 -11.09
N SER A 139 7.64 1.97 -10.81
CA SER A 139 8.04 0.99 -11.84
C SER A 139 6.85 0.16 -12.34
N TYR A 140 5.91 -0.18 -11.46
CA TYR A 140 4.66 -0.84 -11.84
C TYR A 140 3.79 0.06 -12.73
N LEU A 141 3.60 1.33 -12.35
CA LEU A 141 2.87 2.30 -13.14
C LEU A 141 3.52 2.56 -14.50
N ALA A 142 4.85 2.65 -14.55
CA ALA A 142 5.58 2.78 -15.80
C ALA A 142 5.32 1.59 -16.73
N LEU A 143 5.35 0.35 -16.21
CA LEU A 143 5.03 -0.84 -17.01
C LEU A 143 3.57 -0.84 -17.50
N LEU A 144 2.63 -0.41 -16.64
CA LEU A 144 1.23 -0.29 -17.03
C LEU A 144 1.04 0.73 -18.15
N GLN A 145 1.68 1.89 -18.04
CA GLN A 145 1.55 2.99 -19.00
C GLN A 145 2.34 2.74 -20.30
N GLN A 146 3.50 2.12 -20.25
CA GLN A 146 4.34 1.97 -21.45
C GLN A 146 4.02 0.70 -22.23
N GLN A 147 3.42 -0.32 -21.60
CA GLN A 147 3.20 -1.63 -22.24
C GLN A 147 1.76 -2.14 -22.13
N PHE A 148 1.17 -2.14 -20.93
CA PHE A 148 -0.16 -2.75 -20.73
C PHE A 148 -1.30 -1.94 -21.36
N LEU A 149 -1.42 -0.65 -21.04
CA LEU A 149 -2.46 0.21 -21.59
C LEU A 149 -2.34 0.36 -23.13
N PRO A 150 -1.14 0.49 -23.73
CA PRO A 150 -1.01 0.48 -25.18
C PRO A 150 -1.46 -0.84 -25.81
N ALA A 151 -1.20 -1.98 -25.16
CA ALA A 151 -1.71 -3.28 -25.61
C ALA A 151 -3.25 -3.33 -25.55
N VAL A 152 -3.87 -2.82 -24.47
CA VAL A 152 -5.32 -2.71 -24.35
C VAL A 152 -5.91 -1.80 -25.44
N LEU A 153 -5.31 -0.63 -25.67
CA LEU A 153 -5.75 0.28 -26.72
C LEU A 153 -5.53 -0.26 -28.13
N ALA A 154 -4.50 -1.06 -28.36
CA ALA A 154 -4.31 -1.74 -29.65
C ALA A 154 -5.48 -2.68 -29.95
N GLY A 155 -5.94 -3.43 -28.94
CA GLY A 155 -7.16 -4.22 -29.05
C GLY A 155 -8.40 -3.36 -29.33
N LEU A 156 -8.60 -2.28 -28.57
CA LEU A 156 -9.75 -1.39 -28.78
C LEU A 156 -9.71 -0.67 -30.13
N SER A 157 -8.52 -0.34 -30.63
CA SER A 157 -8.36 0.25 -31.96
C SER A 157 -8.76 -0.74 -33.05
N GLN A 158 -8.54 -2.05 -32.88
CA GLN A 158 -9.03 -3.06 -33.82
C GLN A 158 -10.55 -3.13 -33.80
N ASP A 159 -11.17 -3.07 -32.62
CA ASP A 159 -12.64 -3.04 -32.49
C ASP A 159 -13.23 -1.79 -33.13
N LEU A 160 -12.57 -0.65 -32.96
CA LEU A 160 -12.99 0.63 -33.53
C LEU A 160 -13.01 0.59 -35.06
N LEU A 161 -12.02 -0.11 -35.66
CA LEU A 161 -11.92 -0.30 -37.10
C LEU A 161 -12.90 -1.36 -37.64
N GLN A 162 -13.24 -2.37 -36.84
CA GLN A 162 -14.18 -3.44 -37.22
C GLN A 162 -15.65 -3.04 -37.02
N ALA A 163 -15.93 -2.11 -36.10
CA ALA A 163 -17.28 -1.67 -35.81
C ALA A 163 -17.93 -1.01 -37.05
N PRO A 164 -19.22 -1.28 -37.32
CA PRO A 164 -19.91 -0.70 -38.47
C PRO A 164 -19.86 0.83 -38.46
N ALA A 165 -19.78 1.42 -39.66
CA ALA A 165 -19.73 2.87 -39.79
C ALA A 165 -20.98 3.51 -39.15
N ALA A 166 -20.79 4.64 -38.47
CA ALA A 166 -21.87 5.39 -37.84
C ALA A 166 -22.75 4.57 -36.85
N SER A 167 -22.20 3.54 -36.21
CA SER A 167 -22.93 2.67 -35.27
C SER A 167 -22.76 3.09 -33.80
N GLU A 168 -23.70 2.63 -32.96
CA GLU A 168 -23.58 2.71 -31.50
C GLU A 168 -22.33 1.95 -31.01
N GLU A 169 -22.06 0.78 -31.60
CA GLU A 169 -20.88 -0.03 -31.26
C GLU A 169 -19.59 0.76 -31.45
N LYS A 170 -19.44 1.46 -32.59
CA LYS A 170 -18.27 2.31 -32.84
C LYS A 170 -18.17 3.46 -31.84
N MET A 171 -19.31 4.05 -31.46
CA MET A 171 -19.37 5.09 -30.43
C MET A 171 -18.99 4.56 -29.04
N SER A 172 -19.42 3.36 -28.67
CA SER A 172 -19.10 2.76 -27.37
C SER A 172 -17.62 2.42 -27.28
N VAL A 173 -17.01 1.85 -28.32
CA VAL A 173 -15.56 1.60 -28.39
C VAL A 173 -14.78 2.91 -28.27
N LEU A 174 -15.14 3.93 -29.05
CA LEU A 174 -14.49 5.24 -29.01
C LEU A 174 -14.55 5.86 -27.61
N ARG A 175 -15.71 5.75 -26.94
CA ARG A 175 -15.89 6.23 -25.58
C ARG A 175 -14.96 5.51 -24.61
N VAL A 176 -14.87 4.18 -24.69
CA VAL A 176 -13.97 3.37 -23.84
C VAL A 176 -12.51 3.73 -24.08
N MET A 177 -12.09 3.91 -25.35
CA MET A 177 -10.72 4.38 -25.66
C MET A 177 -10.43 5.75 -25.04
N ARG A 178 -11.34 6.71 -25.19
CA ARG A 178 -11.22 8.05 -24.60
C ARG A 178 -11.21 8.02 -23.07
N MET A 179 -12.07 7.22 -22.45
CA MET A 179 -12.09 7.05 -20.99
C MET A 179 -10.84 6.35 -20.48
N THR A 180 -10.21 5.47 -21.27
CA THR A 180 -8.93 4.85 -20.91
C THR A 180 -7.80 5.88 -20.92
N GLU A 181 -7.78 6.77 -21.92
CA GLU A 181 -6.77 7.82 -22.07
C GLU A 181 -6.89 8.97 -21.05
N ASP A 182 -8.11 9.49 -20.89
CA ASP A 182 -8.39 10.77 -20.25
C ASP A 182 -9.18 10.59 -18.96
N ALA A 183 -8.62 11.03 -17.83
CA ALA A 183 -9.21 10.85 -16.52
C ALA A 183 -10.39 11.80 -16.24
N SER A 184 -10.51 12.94 -16.93
CA SER A 184 -11.46 14.00 -16.56
C SER A 184 -12.93 13.59 -16.73
N GLY A 185 -13.21 12.62 -17.61
CA GLY A 185 -14.54 12.07 -17.88
C GLY A 185 -14.62 10.55 -17.77
N ARG A 186 -13.64 9.92 -17.10
CA ARG A 186 -13.51 8.46 -17.02
C ARG A 186 -14.58 7.86 -16.10
N SER A 187 -15.37 6.95 -16.65
CA SER A 187 -16.18 6.01 -15.86
C SER A 187 -15.47 4.67 -15.80
N ILE A 188 -14.82 4.37 -14.66
CA ILE A 188 -14.11 3.09 -14.46
C ILE A 188 -15.04 1.89 -14.70
N PRO A 189 -16.26 1.83 -14.11
CA PRO A 189 -17.14 0.68 -14.31
C PRO A 189 -17.53 0.44 -15.77
N LEU A 190 -17.66 1.51 -16.57
CA LEU A 190 -18.03 1.39 -17.99
C LEU A 190 -16.87 0.80 -18.80
N VAL A 191 -15.63 1.26 -18.55
CA VAL A 191 -14.43 0.68 -19.17
C VAL A 191 -14.25 -0.77 -18.75
N GLU A 192 -14.39 -1.08 -17.46
CA GLU A 192 -14.29 -2.44 -16.93
C GLU A 192 -15.35 -3.37 -17.52
N GLN A 193 -16.61 -2.93 -17.63
CA GLN A 193 -17.69 -3.73 -18.21
C GLN A 193 -17.41 -4.10 -19.68
N TYR A 194 -16.99 -3.12 -20.48
CA TYR A 194 -16.64 -3.37 -21.88
C TYR A 194 -15.45 -4.33 -22.00
N MET A 195 -14.40 -4.11 -21.19
CA MET A 195 -13.20 -4.94 -21.21
C MET A 195 -13.46 -6.36 -20.66
N ALA A 196 -14.34 -6.52 -19.67
CA ALA A 196 -14.76 -7.82 -19.16
C ALA A 196 -15.44 -8.64 -20.26
N TRP A 197 -16.40 -8.05 -20.99
CA TRP A 197 -17.03 -8.70 -22.13
C TRP A 197 -16.02 -9.09 -23.21
N ARG A 198 -15.11 -8.16 -23.56
CA ARG A 198 -14.05 -8.39 -24.54
C ARG A 198 -13.13 -9.55 -24.15
N TRP A 199 -12.65 -9.57 -22.91
CA TRP A 199 -11.75 -10.62 -22.43
C TRP A 199 -12.46 -11.95 -22.21
N GLN A 200 -13.74 -11.96 -21.83
CA GLN A 200 -14.54 -13.18 -21.78
C GLN A 200 -14.67 -13.83 -23.15
N LYS A 201 -14.83 -13.03 -24.22
CA LYS A 201 -14.87 -13.52 -25.60
C LYS A 201 -13.51 -14.05 -26.07
N ALA A 202 -12.42 -13.38 -25.70
CA ALA A 202 -11.06 -13.76 -26.11
C ALA A 202 -10.49 -14.95 -25.32
N PHE A 203 -10.85 -15.08 -24.04
CA PHE A 203 -10.33 -16.09 -23.11
C PHE A 203 -11.46 -16.84 -22.40
N PRO A 204 -12.30 -17.58 -23.15
CA PRO A 204 -13.36 -18.37 -22.54
C PRO A 204 -12.76 -19.37 -21.55
N GLU A 205 -13.45 -19.56 -20.41
CA GLU A 205 -13.07 -20.47 -19.32
C GLU A 205 -11.75 -20.14 -18.57
N GLN A 206 -11.04 -19.08 -18.96
CA GLN A 206 -9.80 -18.65 -18.30
C GLN A 206 -10.06 -17.56 -17.25
N GLY A 207 -10.91 -17.85 -16.27
CA GLY A 207 -11.35 -16.86 -15.26
C GLY A 207 -10.20 -16.19 -14.50
N GLN A 208 -9.12 -16.93 -14.20
CA GLN A 208 -7.95 -16.38 -13.52
C GLN A 208 -7.22 -15.32 -14.36
N VAL A 209 -7.10 -15.55 -15.68
CA VAL A 209 -6.47 -14.60 -16.61
C VAL A 209 -7.30 -13.32 -16.69
N GLN A 210 -8.61 -13.46 -16.85
CA GLN A 210 -9.54 -12.33 -16.90
C GLN A 210 -9.49 -11.49 -15.61
N GLN A 211 -9.49 -12.15 -14.44
CA GLN A 211 -9.37 -11.49 -13.15
C GLN A 211 -8.06 -10.70 -13.03
N GLN A 212 -6.94 -11.29 -13.44
CA GLN A 212 -5.64 -10.61 -13.37
C GLN A 212 -5.58 -9.39 -14.29
N LEU A 213 -6.05 -9.53 -15.53
CA LEU A 213 -6.16 -8.40 -16.47
C LEU A 213 -7.02 -7.28 -15.90
N MET A 214 -8.16 -7.62 -15.30
CA MET A 214 -9.07 -6.65 -14.69
C MET A 214 -8.41 -5.92 -13.52
N GLN A 215 -7.68 -6.63 -12.66
CA GLN A 215 -6.95 -6.02 -11.54
C GLN A 215 -5.89 -5.01 -12.02
N HIS A 216 -5.18 -5.31 -13.11
CA HIS A 216 -4.20 -4.39 -13.68
C HIS A 216 -4.87 -3.19 -14.36
N LEU A 217 -5.99 -3.40 -15.04
CA LEU A 217 -6.77 -2.34 -15.66
C LEU A 217 -7.37 -1.40 -14.62
N ASP A 218 -8.06 -1.91 -13.60
CA ASP A 218 -8.61 -1.09 -12.50
C ASP A 218 -7.52 -0.22 -11.89
N TYR A 219 -6.37 -0.83 -11.55
CA TYR A 219 -5.27 -0.10 -10.95
C TYR A 219 -4.71 0.97 -11.89
N ALA A 220 -4.53 0.67 -13.18
CA ALA A 220 -4.09 1.65 -14.17
C ALA A 220 -5.09 2.80 -14.32
N LEU A 221 -6.39 2.50 -14.42
CA LEU A 221 -7.46 3.50 -14.55
C LEU A 221 -7.62 4.38 -13.31
N ARG A 222 -7.18 3.94 -12.12
CA ARG A 222 -7.19 4.77 -10.91
C ARG A 222 -5.97 5.66 -10.75
N HIS A 223 -4.83 5.27 -11.32
CA HIS A 223 -3.54 5.89 -11.01
C HIS A 223 -2.85 6.54 -12.23
N THR A 224 -3.47 6.54 -13.41
CA THR A 224 -2.86 7.08 -14.64
C THR A 224 -3.77 8.08 -15.34
N ASP A 225 -3.16 9.07 -16.00
CA ASP A 225 -3.85 10.07 -16.82
C ASP A 225 -2.92 10.47 -17.97
N TRP A 226 -3.04 9.77 -19.10
CA TRP A 226 -2.22 10.05 -20.27
C TRP A 226 -2.56 11.38 -20.91
N HIS A 227 -3.83 11.78 -20.91
CA HIS A 227 -4.20 13.08 -21.44
C HIS A 227 -3.44 14.20 -20.70
N LYS A 228 -3.48 14.18 -19.36
CA LYS A 228 -2.73 15.13 -18.54
C LYS A 228 -1.22 15.03 -18.75
N ALA A 229 -0.65 13.82 -18.79
CA ALA A 229 0.77 13.62 -19.04
C ALA A 229 1.21 14.20 -20.40
N ARG A 230 0.42 14.01 -21.46
CA ARG A 230 0.67 14.59 -22.79
C ARG A 230 0.57 16.11 -22.79
N VAL A 231 -0.42 16.69 -22.09
CA VAL A 231 -0.53 18.15 -21.92
C VAL A 231 0.71 18.70 -21.21
N GLN A 232 1.26 17.96 -20.26
CA GLN A 232 2.50 18.28 -19.56
C GLN A 232 3.79 17.98 -20.35
N GLN A 233 3.66 17.62 -21.64
CA GLN A 233 4.78 17.32 -22.54
C GLN A 233 5.63 16.11 -22.11
N ASP A 234 5.03 15.12 -21.45
CA ASP A 234 5.70 13.86 -21.15
C ASP A 234 5.98 13.10 -22.48
N PRO A 235 7.27 12.84 -22.82
CA PRO A 235 7.63 12.20 -24.08
C PRO A 235 7.13 10.75 -24.16
N ASP A 236 7.10 10.02 -23.06
CA ASP A 236 6.68 8.62 -23.03
C ASP A 236 5.18 8.52 -23.27
N ALA A 237 4.39 9.38 -22.63
CA ALA A 237 2.93 9.43 -22.83
C ALA A 237 2.56 9.85 -24.27
N ILE A 238 3.30 10.80 -24.85
CA ILE A 238 3.12 11.22 -26.25
C ILE A 238 3.43 10.06 -27.19
N ALA A 239 4.57 9.39 -26.99
CA ALA A 239 4.99 8.26 -27.82
C ALA A 239 4.01 7.07 -27.73
N ALA A 240 3.57 6.72 -26.51
CA ALA A 240 2.63 5.63 -26.27
C ALA A 240 1.25 5.86 -26.90
N TRP A 241 0.75 7.10 -26.90
CA TRP A 241 -0.55 7.45 -27.49
C TRP A 241 -0.51 7.61 -29.02
N LYS A 242 0.66 7.93 -29.59
CA LYS A 242 0.82 8.26 -31.02
C LYS A 242 0.12 7.31 -31.99
N PRO A 243 0.17 5.96 -31.84
CA PRO A 243 -0.49 5.04 -32.76
C PRO A 243 -2.02 5.16 -32.79
N PHE A 244 -2.64 5.65 -31.70
CA PHE A 244 -4.10 5.69 -31.53
C PHE A 244 -4.70 7.04 -31.89
N ALA A 245 -3.88 8.09 -32.00
CA ALA A 245 -4.34 9.45 -32.26
C ALA A 245 -5.14 9.57 -33.57
N GLN A 246 -4.66 8.96 -34.66
CA GLN A 246 -5.33 9.01 -35.96
C GLN A 246 -6.64 8.19 -35.97
N PRO A 247 -6.67 6.89 -35.60
CA PRO A 247 -7.92 6.12 -35.52
C PRO A 247 -9.02 6.79 -34.68
N VAL A 248 -8.64 7.40 -33.55
CA VAL A 248 -9.56 8.12 -32.68
C VAL A 248 -10.10 9.39 -33.36
N ALA A 249 -9.23 10.18 -34.01
CA ALA A 249 -9.64 11.38 -34.72
C ALA A 249 -10.58 11.06 -35.90
N ASP A 250 -10.28 10.01 -36.67
CA ASP A 250 -11.10 9.57 -37.80
C ASP A 250 -12.50 9.13 -37.32
N ALA A 251 -12.56 8.33 -36.27
CA ALA A 251 -13.84 7.90 -35.68
C ALA A 251 -14.64 9.06 -35.08
N GLN A 252 -13.98 10.03 -34.46
CA GLN A 252 -14.62 11.25 -33.97
C GLN A 252 -15.22 12.06 -35.12
N GLN A 253 -14.47 12.26 -36.21
CA GLN A 253 -14.94 12.99 -37.38
C GLN A 253 -16.12 12.27 -38.03
N GLU A 254 -16.05 10.95 -38.17
CA GLU A 254 -17.15 10.12 -38.72
C GLU A 254 -18.42 10.25 -37.87
N LEU A 255 -18.33 10.03 -36.56
CA LEU A 255 -19.48 10.04 -35.64
C LEU A 255 -20.05 11.45 -35.42
N SER A 256 -19.26 12.51 -35.63
CA SER A 256 -19.73 13.90 -35.55
C SER A 256 -20.77 14.24 -36.62
N ARG A 257 -20.76 13.53 -37.75
CA ARG A 257 -21.70 13.72 -38.87
C ARG A 257 -23.10 13.19 -38.57
N LEU A 258 -23.29 12.46 -37.47
CA LEU A 258 -24.60 11.95 -37.06
C LEU A 258 -25.40 12.99 -36.24
N PRO A 259 -26.68 13.24 -36.60
CA PRO A 259 -27.57 14.09 -35.82
C PRO A 259 -27.65 13.64 -34.36
N LEU A 260 -27.59 14.60 -33.43
CA LEU A 260 -27.51 14.38 -31.99
C LEU A 260 -28.67 13.52 -31.46
N TYR A 261 -29.84 13.62 -32.08
CA TYR A 261 -31.05 12.85 -31.74
C TYR A 261 -30.92 11.35 -31.98
N GLN A 262 -30.29 10.92 -33.08
CA GLN A 262 -30.09 9.49 -33.36
C GLN A 262 -29.16 8.85 -32.31
N ARG A 263 -28.14 9.59 -31.85
CA ARG A 263 -27.21 9.12 -30.81
C ARG A 263 -27.87 8.93 -29.45
N VAL A 264 -28.75 9.85 -29.05
CA VAL A 264 -29.50 9.75 -27.78
C VAL A 264 -30.54 8.63 -27.86
N TYR A 265 -31.26 8.51 -28.99
CA TYR A 265 -32.29 7.49 -29.17
C TYR A 265 -31.73 6.07 -29.16
N GLN A 266 -30.60 5.84 -29.85
CA GLN A 266 -29.90 4.54 -29.83
C GLN A 266 -29.37 4.21 -28.43
N GLY A 267 -28.86 5.20 -27.69
CA GLY A 267 -28.41 5.00 -26.31
C GLY A 267 -29.55 4.67 -25.32
N LEU A 268 -30.75 5.18 -25.56
CA LEU A 268 -31.95 4.86 -24.76
C LEU A 268 -32.50 3.47 -25.09
N MET A 269 -32.51 3.06 -26.37
CA MET A 269 -32.94 1.72 -26.80
C MET A 269 -32.09 0.61 -26.16
N VAL A 270 -30.77 0.76 -26.14
CA VAL A 270 -29.88 -0.26 -25.54
C VAL A 270 -30.07 -0.38 -24.02
N ARG A 271 -30.30 0.74 -23.31
CA ARG A 271 -30.63 0.72 -21.87
C ARG A 271 -32.00 0.12 -21.56
N ALA A 272 -32.91 0.06 -22.53
CA ALA A 272 -34.21 -0.58 -22.38
C ALA A 272 -34.15 -2.09 -22.65
N THR A 273 -33.11 -2.56 -23.34
CA THR A 273 -32.91 -3.98 -23.70
C THR A 273 -31.81 -4.68 -22.89
N ALA A 274 -31.06 -3.94 -22.06
CA ALA A 274 -30.06 -4.45 -21.11
C ALA A 274 -30.67 -4.59 -19.71
#